data_AF-A0A6L4B7F4-F1
#
_entry.id   AF-A0A6L4B7F4-F1
#
_cell.length_a   1.000
_cell.length_b   1.000
_cell.length_c   1.000
_cell.angle_alpha   90.00
_cell.angle_beta   90.00
_cell.angle_gamma   90.00
#
_symmetry.space_group_name_H-M   'P 1'
#
loop_
_entity.id
_entity.type
_entity.pdbx_description
1 polymer ?
#
loop_
_entity_poly.entity_id
_entity_poly.type
_entity_poly.pdbx_seq_one_letter_code
_entity_poly.pdbx_strand_id
1 'polypeptide(L)'
;MPTVAPLARAWRFIPARVLSHLEELAYLWQRRRASVYSDALTLRDFAYLSERLEAHLQGALVAGEALDGMVGELLASADRDEVFAAAWALLRSGGGGQLRRVLEAFAGARGPA
;
A
#
# COMPACT_ATOMS: atom_id res chain seq x y z
N MET A 1 -27.99 29.96 -13.16
CA MET A 1 -26.86 29.86 -12.21
C MET A 1 -25.79 29.03 -12.89
N PRO A 2 -24.60 29.55 -13.23
CA PRO A 2 -23.56 28.70 -13.79
C PRO A 2 -23.05 27.77 -12.68
N THR A 3 -23.11 26.46 -12.92
CA THR A 3 -22.50 25.46 -12.05
C THR A 3 -20.99 25.52 -12.26
N VAL A 4 -20.26 26.06 -11.28
CA VAL A 4 -18.80 26.00 -11.28
C VAL A 4 -18.42 24.55 -10.99
N ALA A 5 -17.87 23.85 -11.96
CA ALA A 5 -17.30 22.52 -11.74
C ALA A 5 -16.24 22.61 -10.63
N PRO A 6 -16.19 21.66 -9.68
CA PRO A 6 -15.20 21.71 -8.61
C PRO A 6 -13.81 21.74 -9.23
N LEU A 7 -12.94 22.63 -8.73
CA LEU A 7 -11.55 22.68 -9.15
C LEU A 7 -10.94 21.30 -8.93
N ALA A 8 -10.57 20.62 -10.03
CA ALA A 8 -9.87 19.35 -9.97
C ALA A 8 -8.62 19.54 -9.10
N ARG A 9 -8.49 18.74 -8.05
CA ARG A 9 -7.33 18.79 -7.17
C ARG A 9 -6.08 18.58 -8.01
N ALA A 10 -5.26 19.62 -8.15
CA ALA A 10 -4.02 19.56 -8.89
C ALA A 10 -2.99 18.76 -8.09
N TRP A 11 -2.97 17.45 -8.30
CA TRP A 11 -1.97 16.57 -7.72
C TRP A 11 -0.61 16.85 -8.37
N ARG A 12 0.47 16.80 -7.57
CA ARG A 12 1.86 16.84 -8.08
C ARG A 12 2.35 15.46 -8.58
N PHE A 13 1.44 14.51 -8.72
CA PHE A 13 1.68 13.13 -9.10
C PHE A 13 0.44 12.59 -9.82
N ILE A 14 0.55 11.40 -10.41
CA ILE A 14 -0.56 10.73 -11.11
C ILE A 14 -1.23 9.76 -10.13
N PRO A 15 -2.47 10.02 -9.65
CA PRO A 15 -3.09 9.18 -8.63
C PRO A 15 -3.21 7.71 -9.01
N ALA A 16 -3.58 7.42 -10.26
CA ALA A 16 -3.67 6.05 -10.76
C ALA A 16 -2.34 5.28 -10.66
N ARG A 17 -1.19 5.97 -10.79
CA ARG A 17 0.13 5.33 -10.65
C ARG A 17 0.45 4.99 -9.20
N VAL A 18 0.04 5.83 -8.25
CA VAL A 18 0.16 5.52 -6.82
C VAL A 18 -0.63 4.27 -6.48
N LEU A 19 -1.86 4.13 -6.99
CA LEU A 19 -2.67 2.93 -6.80
C LEU A 19 -2.00 1.69 -7.42
N SER A 20 -1.48 1.78 -8.64
CA SER A 20 -0.71 0.67 -9.23
C SER A 20 0.53 0.28 -8.42
N HIS A 21 1.19 1.24 -7.77
CA HIS A 21 2.30 0.92 -6.87
C HIS A 21 1.84 0.11 -5.64
N LEU A 22 0.67 0.43 -5.09
CA LEU A 22 0.08 -0.32 -3.96
C LEU A 22 -0.38 -1.72 -4.37
N GLU A 23 -0.98 -1.87 -5.55
CA GLU A 23 -1.35 -3.17 -6.12
C GLU A 23 -0.13 -4.08 -6.31
N GLU A 24 0.94 -3.56 -6.93
CA GLU A 24 2.17 -4.33 -7.12
C GLU A 24 2.88 -4.60 -5.78
N LEU A 25 2.80 -3.68 -4.82
CA LEU A 25 3.31 -3.89 -3.46
C LEU A 25 2.60 -5.07 -2.77
N ALA A 26 1.27 -5.17 -2.90
CA ALA A 26 0.48 -6.28 -2.38
C ALA A 26 0.88 -7.61 -3.04
N TYR A 27 0.97 -7.63 -4.38
CA TYR A 27 1.40 -8.81 -5.14
C TYR A 27 2.81 -9.28 -4.76
N LEU A 28 3.78 -8.36 -4.66
CA LEU A 28 5.15 -8.70 -4.28
C LEU A 28 5.25 -9.17 -2.83
N TRP A 29 4.40 -8.64 -1.95
CA TRP A 29 4.33 -9.09 -0.56
C TRP A 29 3.81 -10.53 -0.46
N GLN A 30 2.75 -10.85 -1.20
CA GLN A 30 2.25 -12.22 -1.34
C GLN A 30 3.39 -13.17 -1.75
N ARG A 31 4.16 -12.81 -2.79
CA ARG A 31 5.31 -13.59 -3.26
C ARG A 31 6.40 -13.74 -2.21
N ARG A 32 6.71 -12.68 -1.46
CA ARG A 32 7.74 -12.73 -0.41
C ARG A 32 7.35 -13.65 0.74
N ARG A 33 6.06 -13.74 1.08
CA ARG A 33 5.61 -14.70 2.10
C ARG A 33 5.68 -16.12 1.59
N ALA A 34 5.27 -16.36 0.34
CA ALA A 34 5.38 -17.67 -0.28
C ALA A 34 6.85 -18.13 -0.40
N SER A 35 7.78 -17.20 -0.62
CA SER A 35 9.21 -17.53 -0.79
C SER A 35 9.87 -18.08 0.47
N VAL A 36 9.36 -17.78 1.67
CA VAL A 36 9.92 -18.30 2.93
C VAL A 36 9.87 -19.83 2.98
N TYR A 37 8.93 -20.45 2.27
CA TYR A 37 8.75 -21.89 2.22
C TYR A 37 9.26 -22.51 0.91
N SER A 38 9.94 -21.73 0.06
CA SER A 38 10.43 -22.20 -1.24
C SER A 38 11.83 -22.77 -1.13
N ASP A 39 12.02 -23.97 -1.68
CA ASP A 39 13.32 -24.62 -1.86
C ASP A 39 14.04 -24.17 -3.15
N ALA A 40 13.30 -23.58 -4.09
CA ALA A 40 13.81 -23.11 -5.38
C ALA A 40 14.31 -21.65 -5.37
N LEU A 41 13.91 -20.84 -4.38
CA LEU A 41 14.21 -19.42 -4.36
C LEU A 41 15.57 -19.14 -3.69
N THR A 42 16.48 -18.49 -4.40
CA THR A 42 17.82 -18.19 -3.88
C THR A 42 17.82 -16.93 -3.02
N LEU A 43 18.87 -16.76 -2.19
CA LEU A 43 19.07 -15.50 -1.46
C LEU A 43 19.16 -14.27 -2.37
N ARG A 44 19.68 -14.44 -3.59
CA ARG A 44 19.76 -13.37 -4.59
C ARG A 44 18.36 -12.97 -5.07
N ASP A 45 17.51 -13.96 -5.34
CA ASP A 45 16.12 -13.71 -5.77
C ASP A 45 15.33 -13.02 -4.65
N PHE A 46 15.56 -13.41 -3.40
CA PHE A 46 14.94 -12.79 -2.24
C PHE A 46 15.38 -11.33 -2.05
N ALA A 47 16.67 -11.05 -2.24
CA ALA A 47 17.20 -9.69 -2.21
C ALA A 47 16.55 -8.82 -3.30
N TYR A 48 16.52 -9.32 -4.54
CA TYR A 48 15.87 -8.63 -5.66
C TYR A 48 14.37 -8.39 -5.42
N LEU A 49 13.66 -9.37 -4.85
CA LEU A 49 12.26 -9.19 -4.46
C LEU A 49 12.08 -8.09 -3.40
N SER A 50 13.01 -8.02 -2.44
CA SER A 50 13.00 -7.00 -1.39
C SER A 50 13.27 -5.60 -1.95
N GLU A 51 14.18 -5.47 -2.93
CA GLU A 51 14.44 -4.20 -3.63
C GLU A 51 13.20 -3.71 -4.38
N ARG A 52 12.49 -4.61 -5.06
CA ARG A 52 11.24 -4.26 -5.76
C ARG A 52 10.15 -3.79 -4.81
N LEU A 53 9.97 -4.47 -3.67
CA LEU A 53 9.02 -4.04 -2.64
C LEU A 53 9.30 -2.60 -2.20
N GLU A 54 10.56 -2.29 -1.88
CA GLU A 54 10.94 -0.94 -1.46
C GLU A 54 10.73 0.09 -2.59
N ALA A 55 11.04 -0.26 -3.84
CA ALA A 55 10.82 0.64 -4.98
C ALA A 55 9.33 0.98 -5.17
N HIS A 56 8.43 -0.01 -5.04
CA HIS A 56 6.99 0.24 -5.13
C HIS A 56 6.45 1.01 -3.91
N LEU A 57 6.97 0.74 -2.71
CA LEU A 57 6.68 1.55 -1.54
C LEU A 57 7.06 3.02 -1.77
N GLN A 58 8.28 3.29 -2.26
CA GLN A 58 8.73 4.65 -2.57
C GLN A 58 7.83 5.34 -3.62
N GLY A 59 7.40 4.60 -4.64
CA GLY A 59 6.44 5.09 -5.63
C GLY A 59 5.09 5.49 -5.01
N ALA A 60 4.58 4.71 -4.05
CA ALA A 60 3.36 5.05 -3.32
C ALA A 60 3.54 6.28 -2.41
N LEU A 61 4.71 6.41 -1.77
CA LEU A 61 5.01 7.50 -0.84
C LEU A 61 5.09 8.89 -1.49
N VAL A 62 5.21 8.98 -2.82
CA VAL A 62 5.12 10.25 -3.57
C VAL A 62 3.79 10.97 -3.31
N ALA A 63 2.74 10.25 -2.94
CA ALA A 63 1.45 10.84 -2.57
C ALA A 63 1.52 11.69 -1.29
N GLY A 64 2.47 11.43 -0.39
CA GLY A 64 2.58 12.11 0.91
C GLY A 64 1.27 12.04 1.70
N GLU A 65 0.84 13.17 2.26
CA GLU A 65 -0.43 13.29 3.02
C GLU A 65 -1.68 12.91 2.21
N ALA A 66 -1.60 12.91 0.87
CA ALA A 66 -2.70 12.48 0.02
C ALA A 66 -3.04 10.99 0.16
N LEU A 67 -2.04 10.19 0.56
CA LEU A 67 -2.14 8.74 0.60
C LEU A 67 -3.29 8.27 1.50
N ASP A 68 -3.53 8.96 2.62
CA ASP A 68 -4.61 8.63 3.56
C ASP A 68 -6.00 8.68 2.92
N GLY A 69 -6.21 9.58 1.96
CA GLY A 69 -7.46 9.67 1.21
C GLY A 69 -7.59 8.64 0.08
N MET A 70 -6.50 7.96 -0.30
CA MET A 70 -6.45 7.05 -1.44
C MET A 70 -6.60 5.59 -1.05
N VAL A 71 -6.13 5.21 0.13
CA VAL A 71 -6.01 3.79 0.52
C VAL A 71 -7.20 3.25 1.31
N GLY A 72 -8.28 4.01 1.45
CA GLY A 72 -9.44 3.64 2.27
C GLY A 72 -10.07 2.30 1.84
N GLU A 73 -10.24 2.08 0.53
CA GLU A 73 -10.79 0.83 0.01
C GLU A 73 -9.84 -0.35 0.24
N LEU A 74 -8.54 -0.17 0.01
CA LEU A 74 -7.51 -1.20 0.24
C LEU A 74 -7.40 -1.59 1.72
N LEU A 75 -7.50 -0.63 2.65
CA LEU A 75 -7.53 -0.90 4.10
C LEU A 75 -8.78 -1.68 4.53
N ALA A 76 -9.88 -1.52 3.80
CA ALA A 76 -11.14 -2.22 4.06
C ALA A 76 -11.27 -3.53 3.27
N SER A 77 -10.26 -3.88 2.46
CA SER A 77 -10.28 -5.08 1.63
C SER A 77 -10.32 -6.36 2.48
N ALA A 78 -10.93 -7.40 1.92
CA ALA A 78 -10.84 -8.75 2.48
C ALA A 78 -9.50 -9.43 2.15
N ASP A 79 -8.74 -8.91 1.18
CA ASP A 79 -7.42 -9.41 0.84
C ASP A 79 -6.38 -8.86 1.83
N ARG A 80 -5.77 -9.77 2.59
CA ARG A 80 -4.73 -9.44 3.59
C ARG A 80 -3.50 -8.74 2.99
N ASP A 81 -3.16 -8.99 1.74
CA ASP A 81 -1.97 -8.43 1.10
C ASP A 81 -2.23 -7.00 0.61
N GLU A 82 -3.45 -6.71 0.15
CA GLU A 82 -3.91 -5.34 -0.15
C GLU A 82 -3.95 -4.49 1.13
N VAL A 83 -4.52 -5.05 2.21
CA VAL A 83 -4.55 -4.39 3.52
C VAL A 83 -3.12 -4.12 4.02
N PHE A 84 -2.22 -5.08 3.87
CA PHE A 84 -0.80 -4.90 4.25
C PHE A 84 -0.14 -3.79 3.43
N ALA A 85 -0.29 -3.78 2.10
CA ALA A 85 0.32 -2.77 1.24
C ALA A 85 -0.14 -1.35 1.61
N ALA A 86 -1.45 -1.17 1.80
CA ALA A 86 -2.03 0.10 2.24
C ALA A 86 -1.53 0.53 3.64
N ALA A 87 -1.59 -0.37 4.62
CA ALA A 87 -1.16 -0.10 5.98
C ALA A 87 0.33 0.23 6.06
N TRP A 88 1.17 -0.54 5.36
CA TRP A 88 2.61 -0.31 5.36
C TRP A 88 2.97 1.03 4.73
N ALA A 89 2.36 1.38 3.60
CA ALA A 89 2.58 2.67 2.97
C ALA A 89 2.16 3.85 3.86
N LEU A 90 1.02 3.75 4.56
CA LEU A 90 0.57 4.77 5.51
C LEU A 90 1.48 4.91 6.74
N LEU A 91 1.97 3.80 7.30
CA LEU A 91 2.91 3.87 8.41
C LEU A 91 4.24 4.53 7.99
N ARG A 92 4.61 4.38 6.72
CA ARG A 92 5.85 4.91 6.15
C ARG A 92 5.70 6.35 5.65
N SER A 93 4.48 6.87 5.47
CA SER A 93 4.24 8.26 5.08
C SER A 93 4.49 9.27 6.22
N GLY A 94 4.50 8.82 7.48
CA GLY A 94 5.01 9.61 8.61
C GLY A 94 4.07 10.66 9.21
N GLY A 95 2.79 10.70 8.83
CA GLY A 95 1.80 11.61 9.40
C GLY A 95 1.14 11.06 10.67
N GLY A 96 0.84 11.96 11.61
CA GLY A 96 0.51 11.63 13.00
C GLY A 96 -0.80 10.85 13.23
N GLY A 97 -1.71 10.79 12.25
CA GLY A 97 -3.00 10.09 12.37
C GLY A 97 -3.02 8.66 11.82
N GLN A 98 -2.01 8.28 11.04
CA GLN A 98 -2.05 7.05 10.24
C GLN A 98 -1.86 5.77 11.07
N LEU A 99 -1.08 5.84 12.15
CA LEU A 99 -0.88 4.70 13.04
C LEU A 99 -2.20 4.19 13.64
N ARG A 100 -3.06 5.10 14.12
CA ARG A 100 -4.33 4.72 14.74
C ARG A 100 -5.26 4.00 13.75
N ARG A 101 -5.32 4.47 12.51
CA ARG A 101 -6.18 3.89 11.47
C ARG A 101 -5.73 2.47 11.09
N VAL A 102 -4.42 2.25 11.00
CA VAL A 102 -3.84 0.91 10.78
C VAL A 102 -4.12 -0.01 11.96
N LEU A 103 -3.96 0.48 13.20
CA LEU A 103 -4.30 -0.29 14.39
C LEU A 103 -5.80 -0.65 14.45
N GLU A 104 -6.70 0.28 14.11
CA GLU A 104 -8.14 0.03 14.04
C GLU A 104 -8.47 -1.05 12.99
N ALA A 105 -7.87 -0.97 11.80
CA ALA A 105 -8.05 -1.98 10.74
C ALA A 105 -7.56 -3.37 11.20
N PHE A 106 -6.39 -3.44 11.85
CA PHE A 106 -5.84 -4.71 12.33
C PHE A 106 -6.62 -5.27 13.52
N ALA A 107 -7.11 -4.43 14.43
CA ALA A 107 -7.93 -4.87 15.57
C ALA A 107 -9.28 -5.45 15.14
N GLY A 108 -9.84 -4.96 14.03
CA GLY A 108 -11.07 -5.49 13.44
C GLY A 108 -10.88 -6.74 12.57
N ALA A 109 -9.64 -7.03 12.17
CA ALA A 109 -9.34 -8.15 11.29
C ALA A 109 -9.57 -9.49 11.99
N ARG A 110 -10.18 -10.45 11.29
CA ARG A 110 -10.34 -11.83 11.74
C ARG A 110 -9.63 -12.74 10.75
N GLY A 111 -8.67 -13.53 11.23
CA GLY A 111 -8.02 -14.57 10.44
C GLY A 111 -8.67 -15.94 10.67
N PRO A 112 -8.42 -16.93 9.80
CA PRO A 112 -8.59 -18.32 10.20
C PRO A 112 -7.67 -18.62 11.39
N ALA A 113 -8.18 -19.38 12.35
CA ALA A 113 -7.43 -19.86 13.51
C ALA A 113 -6.22 -20.72 13.09
#